data_AF-A0A0F8ZPU2-F1
#
_entry.id   AF-A0A0F8ZPU2-F1
#
_cell.length_a   1.000
_cell.length_b   1.000
_cell.length_c   1.000
_cell.angle_alpha   90.00
_cell.angle_beta   90.00
_cell.angle_gamma   90.00
#
_symmetry.space_group_name_H-M   'P 1'
#
loop_
_entity.id
_entity.type
_entity.pdbx_description
1 polymer ?
#
loop_
_entity_poly.entity_id
_entity_poly.type
_entity_poly.pdbx_seq_one_letter_code
_entity_poly.pdbx_strand_id
1 'polypeptide(L)'
;TPRQATDVAAGTNAVLAAVQPIWANEDCGASDTLVRKTDALNHTVGANIKDMQLVFEIDPASLTAGYDCVYITAATSSQATNFWSVTAYIQTRYPQATPPAAITD
;
A
#
# COMPACT_ATOMS: atom_id res chain seq x y z
N THR A 1 -2.99 -5.92 -0.19
CA THR A 1 -2.28 -6.23 -1.45
C THR A 1 -2.23 -5.00 -2.33
N PRO A 2 -1.04 -4.41 -2.57
CA PRO A 2 -0.85 -3.37 -3.58
C PRO A 2 -1.10 -3.90 -4.99
N ARG A 3 -1.68 -3.06 -5.84
CA ARG A 3 -2.00 -3.32 -7.25
C ARG A 3 -1.71 -2.08 -8.09
N GLN A 4 -1.52 -2.30 -9.38
CA GLN A 4 -1.35 -1.27 -10.40
C GLN A 4 -2.51 -1.32 -11.40
N ALA A 5 -2.90 -0.18 -11.94
CA ALA A 5 -3.99 -0.04 -12.90
C ALA A 5 -3.66 0.96 -14.02
N THR A 6 -4.38 0.88 -15.15
CA THR A 6 -4.24 1.77 -16.30
C THR A 6 -5.15 3.00 -16.23
N ASP A 7 -6.01 3.06 -15.22
CA ASP A 7 -6.85 4.21 -14.89
C ASP A 7 -7.28 4.14 -13.40
N VAL A 8 -7.84 5.25 -12.90
CA VAL A 8 -8.35 5.36 -11.53
C VAL A 8 -9.55 4.43 -11.28
N ALA A 9 -10.32 4.11 -12.33
CA ALA A 9 -11.43 3.17 -12.27
C ALA A 9 -10.98 1.71 -12.09
N ALA A 10 -9.67 1.46 -12.13
CA ALA A 10 -9.04 0.14 -12.03
C ALA A 10 -9.47 -0.84 -13.15
N GLY A 11 -9.70 -0.35 -14.38
CA GLY A 11 -10.12 -1.12 -15.54
C GLY A 11 -9.19 -2.30 -15.86
N THR A 12 -8.03 -2.02 -16.47
CA THR A 12 -6.96 -3.03 -16.59
C THR A 12 -6.05 -2.92 -15.38
N ASN A 13 -5.96 -3.99 -14.59
CA ASN A 13 -5.18 -3.98 -13.36
C ASN A 13 -4.45 -5.30 -13.09
N ALA A 14 -3.35 -5.22 -12.35
CA ALA A 14 -2.53 -6.35 -11.97
C ALA A 14 -1.95 -6.17 -10.56
N VAL A 15 -1.55 -7.28 -9.93
CA VAL A 15 -0.65 -7.22 -8.77
C VAL A 15 0.71 -6.71 -9.26
N LEU A 16 1.48 -6.06 -8.38
CA LEU A 16 2.85 -5.68 -8.68
C LEU A 16 3.67 -6.93 -9.08
N ALA A 17 4.60 -6.77 -10.02
CA ALA A 17 5.44 -7.87 -10.49
C ALA A 17 6.61 -8.17 -9.53
N ALA A 18 7.16 -7.12 -8.91
CA ALA A 18 8.27 -7.22 -7.97
C ALA A 18 7.78 -7.25 -6.51
N VAL A 19 8.41 -8.09 -5.69
CA VAL A 19 8.19 -8.09 -4.23
C VAL A 19 8.60 -6.75 -3.63
N GLN A 20 7.81 -6.26 -2.68
CA GLN A 20 8.02 -4.97 -2.05
C GLN A 20 8.43 -5.17 -0.60
N PRO A 21 9.27 -4.29 -0.04
CA PRO A 21 9.46 -4.21 1.40
C PRO A 21 8.12 -4.01 2.14
N ILE A 22 7.96 -4.77 3.22
CA ILE A 22 6.79 -4.70 4.07
C ILE A 22 7.24 -4.37 5.49
N TRP A 23 6.63 -3.36 6.08
CA TRP A 23 6.81 -3.00 7.48
C TRP A 23 5.48 -3.06 8.19
N ALA A 24 5.44 -3.66 9.38
CA ALA A 24 4.20 -3.75 10.12
C ALA A 24 4.40 -3.50 11.61
N ASN A 25 3.41 -2.85 12.19
CA ASN A 25 3.15 -2.80 13.61
C ASN A 25 1.82 -3.53 13.85
N GLU A 26 1.88 -4.73 14.42
CA GLU A 26 0.72 -5.60 14.64
C GLU A 26 0.00 -5.32 15.98
N ASP A 27 0.53 -4.38 16.77
CA ASP A 27 -0.06 -3.92 18.03
C ASP A 27 0.30 -2.46 18.31
N CYS A 28 -0.44 -1.54 17.69
CA CYS A 28 -0.26 -0.10 17.89
C CYS A 28 -0.59 0.36 19.32
N GLY A 29 -1.26 -0.47 20.14
CA GLY A 29 -1.50 -0.17 21.55
C GLY A 29 -0.29 -0.47 22.44
N ALA A 30 0.59 -1.39 22.03
CA ALA A 30 1.76 -1.80 22.80
C ALA A 30 3.07 -1.15 22.33
N SER A 31 3.17 -0.76 21.06
CA SER A 31 4.38 -0.13 20.50
C SER A 31 4.04 0.78 19.32
N ASP A 32 4.93 1.74 19.05
CA ASP A 32 4.93 2.55 17.83
C ASP A 32 6.00 2.10 16.82
N THR A 33 6.59 0.91 17.02
CA THR A 33 7.71 0.45 16.20
C THR A 33 7.23 -0.37 15.00
N LEU A 34 7.61 0.06 13.81
CA LEU A 34 7.47 -0.73 12.59
C LEU A 34 8.57 -1.79 12.51
N VAL A 35 8.18 -3.04 12.32
CA VAL A 35 9.10 -4.17 12.18
C VAL A 35 9.12 -4.64 10.73
N ARG A 36 10.32 -4.83 10.16
CA ARG A 36 10.49 -5.36 8.81
C ARG A 36 9.94 -6.79 8.74
N LYS A 37 9.06 -7.05 7.80
CA LYS A 37 8.51 -8.36 7.46
C LYS A 37 9.18 -8.88 6.19
N THR A 38 8.87 -10.11 5.81
CA THR A 38 9.33 -10.71 4.56
C THR A 38 8.80 -9.90 3.37
N ASP A 39 9.70 -9.55 2.45
CA ASP A 39 9.35 -8.86 1.22
C ASP A 39 8.40 -9.74 0.39
N ALA A 40 7.25 -9.19 -0.01
CA ALA A 40 6.21 -9.94 -0.68
C ALA A 40 5.31 -9.03 -1.52
N LEU A 41 4.41 -9.64 -2.31
CA LEU A 41 3.38 -8.94 -3.08
C LEU A 41 2.12 -8.65 -2.27
N ASN A 42 1.98 -9.29 -1.12
CA ASN A 42 0.84 -9.17 -0.24
C ASN A 42 1.26 -9.47 1.21
N HIS A 43 0.38 -9.12 2.14
CA HIS A 43 0.53 -9.46 3.55
C HIS A 43 -0.81 -9.96 4.07
N THR A 44 -0.80 -11.10 4.74
CA THR A 44 -1.97 -11.63 5.44
C THR A 44 -1.95 -11.11 6.87
N VAL A 45 -2.94 -10.29 7.20
CA VAL A 45 -3.12 -9.77 8.56
C VAL A 45 -3.58 -10.93 9.47
N GLY A 46 -2.93 -11.08 10.62
CA GLY A 46 -3.33 -12.08 11.61
C GLY A 46 -4.71 -11.79 12.21
N ALA A 47 -5.40 -12.80 12.71
CA ALA A 47 -6.75 -12.70 13.27
C ALA A 47 -6.83 -12.02 14.66
N ASN A 48 -5.86 -11.17 14.99
CA ASN A 48 -5.79 -10.52 16.30
C ASN A 48 -6.67 -9.27 16.33
N ILE A 49 -7.36 -9.03 17.45
CA ILE A 49 -8.23 -7.86 17.65
C ILE A 49 -7.37 -6.71 18.21
N LYS A 50 -6.50 -6.18 17.38
CA LYS A 50 -5.62 -5.05 17.74
C LYS A 50 -5.56 -4.07 16.58
N ASP A 51 -5.36 -2.80 16.91
CA ASP A 51 -5.06 -1.81 15.89
C ASP A 51 -3.68 -2.12 15.31
N MET A 52 -3.62 -2.14 13.98
CA MET A 52 -2.42 -2.51 13.23
C MET A 52 -2.12 -1.45 12.18
N GLN A 53 -0.83 -1.24 11.94
CA GLN A 53 -0.34 -0.41 10.85
C GLN A 53 0.52 -1.27 9.92
N LEU A 54 0.24 -1.19 8.63
CA LEU A 54 0.97 -1.90 7.59
C LEU A 54 1.45 -0.90 6.53
N VAL A 55 2.72 -0.97 6.19
CA VAL A 55 3.36 -0.12 5.18
C VAL A 55 3.96 -1.00 4.10
N PHE A 56 3.53 -0.75 2.86
CA PHE A 56 4.23 -1.23 1.67
C PHE A 56 5.09 -0.09 1.15
N GLU A 57 6.40 -0.29 1.13
CA GLU A 57 7.33 0.65 0.53
C GLU A 57 7.49 0.26 -0.94
N ILE A 58 7.01 1.11 -1.86
CA ILE A 58 7.01 0.80 -3.29
C ILE A 58 8.05 1.68 -3.98
N ASP A 59 9.06 1.04 -4.58
CA ASP A 59 9.98 1.76 -5.48
C ASP A 59 9.28 1.97 -6.84
N PRO A 60 9.06 3.21 -7.30
CA PRO A 60 8.48 3.48 -8.61
C PRO A 60 9.21 2.80 -9.77
N ALA A 61 10.52 2.56 -9.65
CA ALA A 61 11.30 1.86 -10.68
C ALA A 61 10.94 0.36 -10.82
N SER A 62 10.29 -0.22 -9.80
CA SER A 62 9.84 -1.62 -9.79
C SER A 62 8.45 -1.81 -10.42
N LEU A 63 7.75 -0.72 -10.75
CA LEU A 63 6.43 -0.75 -11.36
C LEU A 63 6.51 -1.17 -12.83
N THR A 64 5.45 -1.81 -13.31
CA THR A 64 5.39 -2.24 -14.71
C THR A 64 5.01 -1.05 -15.59
N ALA A 65 5.75 -0.86 -16.70
CA ALA A 65 5.42 0.18 -17.67
C ALA A 65 4.02 -0.03 -18.27
N GLY A 66 3.29 1.06 -18.49
CA GLY A 66 1.95 1.05 -19.08
C GLY A 66 0.79 1.08 -18.07
N TYR A 67 1.08 1.02 -16.77
CA TYR A 67 0.12 1.32 -15.70
C TYR A 67 0.38 2.75 -15.18
N ASP A 68 -0.69 3.50 -14.89
CA ASP A 68 -0.64 4.90 -14.45
C ASP A 68 -1.01 5.07 -12.97
N CYS A 69 -1.70 4.10 -12.38
CA CYS A 69 -2.25 4.16 -11.03
C CYS A 69 -1.72 3.04 -10.14
N VAL A 70 -1.59 3.32 -8.84
CA VAL A 70 -1.32 2.33 -7.78
C VAL A 70 -2.39 2.44 -6.71
N TYR A 71 -2.93 1.31 -6.27
CA TYR A 71 -3.98 1.24 -5.26
C TYR A 71 -3.81 0.02 -4.36
N ILE A 72 -4.48 0.03 -3.20
CA ILE A 72 -4.45 -1.07 -2.23
C ILE A 72 -5.79 -1.78 -2.22
N THR A 73 -5.75 -3.11 -2.20
CA THR A 73 -6.91 -3.97 -1.95
C THR A 73 -6.71 -4.75 -0.66
N ALA A 74 -7.80 -4.98 0.06
CA ALA A 74 -7.86 -5.88 1.21
C ALA A 74 -8.92 -6.96 0.94
N ALA A 75 -8.67 -8.17 1.45
CA ALA A 75 -9.68 -9.22 1.41
C ALA A 75 -10.81 -8.87 2.38
N THR A 76 -12.04 -9.27 2.05
CA THR A 76 -13.20 -9.07 2.91
C THR A 76 -13.03 -9.83 4.22
N SER A 77 -13.23 -9.15 5.34
CA SER A 77 -13.33 -9.78 6.66
C SER A 77 -14.78 -10.20 6.92
N SER A 78 -14.98 -11.30 7.64
CA SER A 78 -16.32 -11.70 8.13
C SER A 78 -16.79 -10.88 9.34
N GLN A 79 -15.93 -10.01 9.87
CA GLN A 79 -16.22 -9.15 11.02
C GLN A 79 -16.59 -7.74 10.56
N ALA A 80 -17.84 -7.33 10.82
CA ALA A 80 -18.35 -6.01 10.44
C ALA A 80 -17.68 -4.82 11.14
N THR A 81 -16.93 -5.08 12.22
CA THR A 81 -16.22 -4.06 13.01
C THR A 81 -14.77 -3.85 12.57
N ASN A 82 -14.31 -4.55 11.54
CA ASN A 82 -12.96 -4.39 11.03
C ASN A 82 -12.92 -3.26 10.00
N PHE A 83 -12.48 -2.09 10.45
CA PHE A 83 -12.28 -0.93 9.60
C PHE A 83 -10.82 -0.84 9.16
N TRP A 84 -10.60 -0.30 7.96
CA TRP A 84 -9.26 -0.04 7.45
C TRP A 84 -9.28 1.27 6.66
N SER A 85 -8.16 1.96 6.68
CA SER A 85 -7.92 3.17 5.91
C SER A 85 -6.59 3.05 5.18
N VAL A 86 -6.49 3.68 4.01
CA VAL A 86 -5.25 3.72 3.23
C VAL A 86 -4.85 5.16 3.02
N THR A 87 -3.58 5.44 3.27
CA THR A 87 -2.96 6.72 2.95
C THR A 87 -1.73 6.44 2.10
N ALA A 88 -1.63 7.09 0.95
CA ALA A 88 -0.46 7.03 0.08
C ALA A 88 0.45 8.23 0.34
N TYR A 89 1.75 7.98 0.48
CA TYR A 89 2.78 9.00 0.62
C TYR A 89 3.76 8.87 -0.54
N ILE A 90 3.93 9.94 -1.33
CA ILE A 90 4.88 9.97 -2.43
C ILE A 90 6.14 10.66 -1.96
N GLN A 91 7.23 9.90 -1.83
CA GLN A 91 8.55 10.47 -1.54
C GLN A 91 9.25 10.81 -2.86
N THR A 92 9.32 12.11 -3.19
CA THR A 92 10.00 12.58 -4.40
C THR A 92 11.52 12.60 -4.17
N ARG A 93 12.29 11.84 -4.96
CA ARG A 93 13.76 11.75 -4.87
C ARG A 93 14.50 12.99 -5.40
N TYR A 94 13.84 13.80 -6.22
CA TYR A 94 14.39 15.05 -6.78
C TYR A 94 13.57 16.26 -6.28
N PRO A 95 14.20 17.44 -6.06
CA PRO A 95 13.48 18.66 -5.77
C PRO A 95 12.58 18.99 -6.98
N GLN A 96 11.28 18.95 -6.74
CA GLN A 96 10.29 19.14 -7.78
C GLN A 96 10.12 20.63 -8.09
N ALA A 97 10.14 21.01 -9.36
CA ALA A 97 9.60 22.30 -9.80
C ALA A 97 8.06 22.19 -9.73
N THR A 98 7.48 22.67 -8.63
CA THR A 98 6.04 22.73 -8.33
C THR A 98 5.30 21.37 -8.43
N PRO A 99 4.87 20.77 -7.31
CA PRO A 99 4.08 19.55 -7.33
C PRO A 99 2.80 19.69 -8.17
N PRO A 100 2.58 18.89 -9.23
CA PRO A 100 1.27 18.72 -9.83
C PRO A 100 0.32 18.22 -8.73
N ALA A 101 -0.88 18.79 -8.67
CA ALA A 101 -1.85 18.44 -7.65
C ALA A 101 -2.15 16.94 -7.70
N ALA A 102 -2.06 16.27 -6.54
CA ALA A 102 -2.40 14.85 -6.39
C ALA A 102 -3.93 14.58 -6.46
N ILE A 103 -4.75 15.59 -6.79
CA ILE A 103 -6.22 15.52 -6.74
C ILE A 103 -6.93 16.23 -7.91
N THR A 104 -6.26 16.56 -9.02
CA THR A 104 -6.95 17.10 -10.19
C THR A 104 -7.24 16.01 -11.22
N ASP A 105 -8.49 15.57 -11.22
CA ASP A 105 -9.26 15.28 -12.46
C ASP A 105 -10.15 16.50 -12.72
#